data_AF-A0A8H6YFA1-F1
#
_entry.id   AF-A0A8H6YFA1-F1
#
_cell.length_a   1.000
_cell.length_b   1.000
_cell.length_c   1.000
_cell.angle_alpha   90.00
_cell.angle_beta   90.00
_cell.angle_gamma   90.00
#
_symmetry.space_group_name_H-M   'P 1'
#
loop_
_entity.id
_entity.type
_entity.pdbx_description
1 polymer ?
#
loop_
_entity_poly.entity_id
_entity_poly.type
_entity_poly.pdbx_seq_one_letter_code
_entity_poly.pdbx_strand_id
1 'polypeptide(L)'
;MVRSAVGLRRFALPWSDLTAVALECLKARECLDVLIDAPLLTKCSFEETSGPVPPVLWVITHTSLREFSISGSSILRSLTLPHLRTLTLGAEATTDEVSLIERSAHSLREFTIPRCYTWDYEISIDWFWIATELRTGRLRDIPPP
;
A
#
# COMPACT_ATOMS: atom_id res chain seq x y z
N MET A 1 -20.13 9.16 0.09
CA MET A 1 -21.09 8.93 -1.02
C MET A 1 -20.54 9.50 -2.33
N VAL A 2 -19.77 8.72 -3.10
CA VAL A 2 -19.69 8.59 -4.58
C VAL A 2 -18.94 7.27 -4.79
N ARG A 3 -19.64 6.13 -4.90
CA ARG A 3 -20.09 5.44 -6.13
C ARG A 3 -18.99 4.64 -6.84
N SER A 4 -19.04 3.32 -6.60
CA SER A 4 -18.91 2.20 -7.53
C SER A 4 -17.95 2.37 -8.72
N ALA A 5 -16.93 1.50 -8.76
CA ALA A 5 -15.86 1.33 -9.75
C ALA A 5 -16.31 1.12 -11.21
N VAL A 6 -17.07 2.08 -11.76
CA VAL A 6 -17.43 2.16 -13.16
C VAL A 6 -16.37 3.03 -13.86
N GLY A 7 -15.20 2.42 -14.10
CA GLY A 7 -14.17 2.90 -15.01
C GLY A 7 -13.69 4.33 -14.75
N LEU A 8 -12.67 4.49 -13.92
CA LEU A 8 -11.99 5.76 -13.63
C LEU A 8 -11.62 6.57 -14.89
N ARG A 9 -11.38 5.89 -16.03
CA ARG A 9 -11.16 6.52 -17.35
C ARG A 9 -12.35 7.32 -17.90
N ARG A 10 -13.56 7.16 -17.35
CA ARG A 10 -14.74 7.95 -17.75
C ARG A 10 -14.79 9.32 -17.07
N PHE A 11 -14.05 9.51 -16.00
CA PHE A 11 -13.90 10.82 -15.39
C PHE A 11 -12.70 11.49 -16.07
N ALA A 12 -12.96 12.56 -16.82
CA ALA A 12 -11.92 13.41 -17.43
C ALA A 12 -11.19 14.23 -16.35
N LEU A 13 -10.67 13.54 -15.33
CA LEU A 13 -9.85 14.11 -14.28
C LEU A 13 -8.44 14.29 -14.83
N PRO A 14 -7.79 15.44 -14.59
CA PRO A 14 -6.40 15.66 -14.94
C PRO A 14 -5.49 14.87 -13.99
N TRP A 15 -5.39 13.56 -14.20
CA TRP A 15 -4.60 12.65 -13.37
C TRP A 15 -3.12 13.07 -13.25
N SER A 16 -2.58 13.71 -14.29
CA SER A 16 -1.20 14.19 -14.32
C SER A 16 -0.85 15.17 -13.21
N ASP A 17 -1.82 15.96 -12.75
CA ASP A 17 -1.60 17.07 -11.82
C ASP A 17 -1.99 16.71 -10.38
N LEU A 18 -2.48 15.48 -10.19
CA LEU A 18 -3.12 15.03 -8.98
C LEU A 18 -2.06 14.57 -7.96
N THR A 19 -2.07 15.17 -6.77
CA THR A 19 -1.05 14.93 -5.74
C THR A 19 -1.53 14.04 -4.59
N ALA A 20 -2.85 13.89 -4.43
CA ALA A 20 -3.44 13.07 -3.39
C ALA A 20 -4.78 12.46 -3.85
N VAL A 21 -4.96 11.15 -3.66
CA VAL A 21 -6.20 10.45 -4.02
C VAL A 21 -6.59 9.43 -2.95
N ALA A 22 -7.90 9.29 -2.72
CA ALA A 22 -8.49 8.22 -1.93
C ALA A 22 -9.66 7.62 -2.73
N LEU A 23 -9.59 6.32 -3.01
CA LEU A 23 -10.57 5.61 -3.83
C LEU A 23 -10.95 4.29 -3.14
N GLU A 24 -12.19 3.87 -3.33
CA GLU A 24 -12.77 2.68 -2.68
C GLU A 24 -13.33 1.71 -3.73
N CYS A 25 -13.42 0.43 -3.37
CA CYS A 25 -13.98 -0.66 -4.17
C CYS A 25 -13.34 -0.85 -5.56
N LEU A 26 -12.06 -0.51 -5.71
CA LEU A 26 -11.34 -0.65 -6.98
C LEU A 26 -10.82 -2.07 -7.21
N LYS A 27 -10.72 -2.46 -8.47
CA LYS A 27 -9.99 -3.68 -8.83
C LYS A 27 -8.48 -3.45 -8.74
N ALA A 28 -7.74 -4.51 -8.45
CA ALA A 28 -6.27 -4.51 -8.42
C ALA A 28 -5.65 -3.80 -9.66
N ARG A 29 -6.11 -4.14 -10.86
CA ARG A 29 -5.66 -3.52 -12.11
C ARG A 29 -5.98 -2.03 -12.19
N GLU A 30 -7.13 -1.61 -11.70
CA GLU A 30 -7.54 -0.20 -11.75
C GLU A 30 -6.70 0.66 -10.79
N CYS A 31 -6.31 0.10 -9.64
CA CYS A 31 -5.37 0.74 -8.73
C CYS A 31 -4.01 0.98 -9.41
N LEU A 32 -3.52 -0.01 -10.16
CA LEU A 32 -2.27 0.11 -10.93
C LEU A 32 -2.40 1.15 -12.05
N ASP A 33 -3.52 1.17 -12.78
CA ASP A 33 -3.77 2.15 -13.82
C ASP A 33 -3.76 3.59 -13.24
N VAL A 34 -4.34 3.81 -12.05
CA VAL A 34 -4.28 5.11 -11.35
C VAL A 34 -2.85 5.52 -11.05
N LEU A 35 -2.03 4.59 -10.53
CA LEU A 35 -0.63 4.86 -10.21
C LEU A 35 0.20 5.15 -11.48
N ILE A 36 -0.17 4.58 -12.63
CA ILE A 36 0.47 4.90 -13.92
C ILE A 36 0.05 6.28 -14.42
N ASP A 37 -1.25 6.57 -14.36
CA ASP A 37 -1.84 7.78 -14.94
C ASP A 37 -1.57 9.03 -14.07
N ALA A 38 -1.22 8.87 -12.79
CA ALA A 38 -0.98 9.96 -11.83
C ALA A 38 0.48 10.02 -11.31
N PRO A 39 1.48 10.36 -12.15
CA PRO A 39 2.90 10.29 -11.77
C PRO A 39 3.32 11.29 -10.66
N LEU A 40 2.54 12.36 -10.44
CA LEU A 40 2.80 13.35 -9.39
C LEU A 40 2.14 13.01 -8.04
N LEU A 41 1.51 11.84 -7.94
CA LEU A 41 0.82 11.42 -6.73
C LEU A 41 1.83 11.26 -5.59
N THR A 42 1.55 11.94 -4.48
CA THR A 42 2.35 11.89 -3.25
C THR A 42 1.65 11.13 -2.14
N LYS A 43 0.31 11.12 -2.14
CA LYS A 43 -0.53 10.41 -1.18
C LYS A 43 -1.58 9.57 -1.90
N CYS A 44 -1.72 8.31 -1.53
CA CYS A 44 -2.69 7.42 -2.15
C CYS A 44 -3.32 6.49 -1.11
N SER A 45 -4.64 6.40 -1.10
CA SER A 45 -5.39 5.42 -0.32
C SER A 45 -6.30 4.61 -1.23
N PHE A 46 -6.18 3.28 -1.16
CA PHE A 46 -7.09 2.36 -1.84
C PHE A 46 -7.81 1.50 -0.81
N GLU A 47 -9.13 1.66 -0.71
CA GLU A 47 -9.93 0.85 0.20
C GLU A 47 -10.74 -0.20 -0.56
N GLU A 48 -10.96 -1.35 0.09
CA GLU A 48 -11.74 -2.48 -0.44
C GLU A 48 -11.24 -2.95 -1.82
N THR A 49 -9.92 -3.11 -1.94
CA THR A 49 -9.34 -3.56 -3.22
C THR A 49 -9.70 -5.01 -3.47
N SER A 50 -10.25 -5.29 -4.65
CA SER A 50 -10.71 -6.64 -5.00
C SER A 50 -10.13 -7.13 -6.32
N GLY A 51 -10.24 -8.44 -6.55
CA GLY A 51 -9.86 -9.06 -7.82
C GLY A 51 -8.51 -9.77 -7.80
N PRO A 52 -8.18 -10.43 -8.92
CA PRO A 52 -7.04 -11.31 -8.99
C PRO A 52 -5.72 -10.53 -8.89
N VAL A 53 -4.75 -11.14 -8.21
CA VAL A 53 -3.36 -10.69 -8.16
C VAL A 53 -2.84 -10.56 -9.60
N PRO A 54 -2.34 -9.39 -10.03
CA PRO A 54 -1.71 -9.24 -11.33
C PRO A 54 -0.53 -10.21 -11.48
N PRO A 55 -0.25 -10.73 -12.69
CA PRO A 55 0.90 -11.58 -12.90
C PRO A 55 2.21 -10.84 -12.54
N VAL A 56 3.14 -11.55 -11.90
CA VAL A 56 4.40 -11.03 -11.29
C VAL A 56 5.26 -10.20 -12.27
N LEU A 57 5.06 -10.36 -13.58
CA LEU A 57 5.79 -9.63 -14.62
C LEU A 57 5.42 -8.15 -14.74
N TRP A 58 4.35 -7.70 -14.07
CA TRP A 58 3.91 -6.31 -14.15
C TRP A 58 4.35 -5.52 -12.92
N VAL A 59 5.62 -5.08 -12.93
CA VAL A 59 6.17 -4.23 -11.86
C VAL A 59 6.09 -2.77 -12.29
N ILE A 60 5.44 -1.95 -11.48
CA ILE A 60 5.27 -0.51 -11.65
C ILE A 60 6.09 0.20 -10.59
N THR A 61 6.94 1.12 -11.02
CA THR A 61 7.73 1.96 -10.13
C THR A 61 7.09 3.34 -10.04
N HIS A 62 6.67 3.74 -8.84
CA HIS A 62 6.09 5.06 -8.61
C HIS A 62 7.01 5.89 -7.71
N THR A 63 7.69 6.87 -8.30
CA THR A 63 8.77 7.60 -7.62
C THR A 63 8.27 8.73 -6.73
N SER A 64 7.13 9.35 -7.04
CA SER A 64 6.63 10.51 -6.27
C SER A 64 5.91 10.14 -4.97
N LEU A 65 5.55 8.87 -4.79
CA LEU A 65 4.65 8.42 -3.73
C LEU A 65 5.36 8.41 -2.38
N ARG A 66 4.74 9.04 -1.37
CA ARG A 66 5.29 9.17 -0.02
C ARG A 66 4.40 8.56 1.04
N GLU A 67 3.10 8.61 0.85
CA GLU A 67 2.11 8.03 1.77
C GLU A 67 1.23 7.07 0.97
N PHE A 68 1.19 5.81 1.39
CA PHE A 68 0.41 4.78 0.72
C PHE A 68 -0.40 3.99 1.72
N SER A 69 -1.70 3.90 1.49
CA SER A 69 -2.63 3.11 2.28
C SER A 69 -3.37 2.15 1.37
N ILE A 70 -3.48 0.89 1.76
CA ILE A 70 -4.26 -0.09 1.02
C ILE A 70 -4.92 -1.12 1.92
N SER A 71 -6.22 -1.36 1.75
CA SER A 71 -6.88 -2.57 2.29
C SER A 71 -6.96 -3.64 1.20
N GLY A 72 -5.93 -4.49 1.20
CA GLY A 72 -5.75 -5.63 0.30
C GLY A 72 -4.31 -5.76 -0.23
N SER A 73 -3.79 -6.98 -0.32
CA SER A 73 -2.36 -7.22 -0.62
C SER A 73 -2.06 -7.42 -2.11
N SER A 74 -3.08 -7.52 -2.96
CA SER A 74 -2.95 -8.08 -4.31
C SER A 74 -2.05 -7.30 -5.27
N ILE A 75 -1.94 -5.97 -5.11
CA ILE A 75 -1.11 -5.14 -5.99
C ILE A 75 0.31 -4.93 -5.49
N LEU A 76 0.62 -5.27 -4.23
CA LEU A 76 1.89 -4.93 -3.61
C LEU A 76 3.09 -5.62 -4.27
N ARG A 77 2.89 -6.84 -4.78
CA ARG A 77 3.90 -7.58 -5.57
C ARG A 77 4.29 -6.85 -6.86
N SER A 78 3.37 -6.07 -7.41
CA SER A 78 3.51 -5.32 -8.65
C SER A 78 4.00 -3.89 -8.43
N LEU A 79 4.36 -3.50 -7.21
CA LEU A 79 4.71 -2.12 -6.90
C LEU A 79 6.13 -1.97 -6.36
N THR A 80 6.79 -0.90 -6.81
CA THR A 80 8.07 -0.43 -6.29
C THR A 80 7.93 1.05 -5.94
N LEU A 81 8.10 1.39 -4.65
CA LEU A 81 7.81 2.71 -4.11
C LEU A 81 9.06 3.28 -3.39
N PRO A 82 10.10 3.68 -4.14
CA PRO A 82 11.44 3.95 -3.59
C PRO A 82 11.54 5.16 -2.66
N HIS A 83 10.49 5.99 -2.60
CA HIS A 83 10.43 7.19 -1.75
C HIS A 83 9.28 7.15 -0.75
N LEU A 84 8.69 5.96 -0.56
CA LEU A 84 7.60 5.74 0.38
C LEU A 84 8.08 5.99 1.81
N ARG A 85 7.34 6.81 2.56
CA ARG A 85 7.63 7.17 3.95
C ARG A 85 6.63 6.55 4.91
N THR A 86 5.35 6.55 4.54
CA THR A 86 4.28 5.99 5.36
C THR A 86 3.56 4.93 4.56
N LEU A 87 3.48 3.72 5.13
CA LEU A 87 2.75 2.59 4.56
C LEU A 87 1.70 2.11 5.56
N THR A 88 0.44 2.10 5.14
CA THR A 88 -0.66 1.54 5.92
C THR A 88 -1.26 0.35 5.16
N LEU A 89 -1.29 -0.81 5.80
CA LEU A 89 -1.85 -2.03 5.24
C LEU A 89 -3.09 -2.45 6.01
N GLY A 90 -4.17 -2.78 5.31
CA GLY A 90 -5.40 -3.28 5.93
C GLY A 90 -5.23 -4.65 6.60
N ALA A 91 -6.28 -5.05 7.33
CA ALA A 91 -6.36 -6.26 8.15
C ALA A 91 -6.08 -7.58 7.42
N GLU A 92 -6.25 -7.61 6.09
CA GLU A 92 -6.08 -8.80 5.23
C GLU A 92 -4.65 -8.91 4.68
N ALA A 93 -3.69 -8.39 5.44
CA ALA A 93 -2.30 -8.40 5.07
C ALA A 93 -1.75 -9.84 4.94
N THR A 94 -1.06 -10.14 3.83
CA THR A 94 -0.47 -11.45 3.50
C THR A 94 1.05 -11.37 3.39
N THR A 95 1.75 -12.49 3.49
CA THR A 95 3.23 -12.63 3.44
C THR A 95 3.95 -11.93 2.26
N ASP A 96 3.23 -11.53 1.22
CA ASP A 96 3.76 -10.85 0.04
C ASP A 96 4.23 -9.40 0.26
N GLU A 97 3.86 -8.83 1.39
CA GLU A 97 4.21 -7.47 1.82
C GLU A 97 5.69 -7.29 2.08
N VAL A 98 6.37 -8.37 2.47
CA VAL A 98 7.81 -8.37 2.75
C VAL A 98 8.59 -7.84 1.54
N SER A 99 8.17 -8.22 0.34
CA SER A 99 8.86 -7.81 -0.89
C SER A 99 8.73 -6.31 -1.19
N LEU A 100 7.61 -5.67 -0.84
CA LEU A 100 7.43 -4.23 -1.01
C LEU A 100 8.19 -3.46 0.06
N ILE A 101 8.17 -3.96 1.29
CA ILE A 101 8.90 -3.38 2.43
C ILE A 101 10.40 -3.40 2.12
N GLU A 102 10.96 -4.52 1.66
CA GLU A 102 12.36 -4.62 1.25
C GLU A 102 12.72 -3.61 0.15
N ARG A 103 11.88 -3.50 -0.89
CA ARG A 103 12.09 -2.54 -2.00
C ARG A 103 11.97 -1.08 -1.59
N SER A 104 11.28 -0.79 -0.49
CA SER A 104 10.98 0.57 -0.02
C SER A 104 11.64 0.91 1.32
N ALA A 105 12.42 -0.01 1.89
CA ALA A 105 12.96 0.06 3.25
C ALA A 105 13.82 1.30 3.49
N HIS A 106 14.56 1.74 2.46
CA HIS A 106 15.48 2.86 2.57
C HIS A 106 14.82 4.22 2.83
N SER A 107 13.53 4.37 2.53
CA SER A 107 12.78 5.62 2.72
C SER A 107 11.66 5.52 3.74
N LEU A 108 11.28 4.30 4.12
CA LEU A 108 10.13 4.04 4.99
C LEU A 108 10.43 4.54 6.40
N ARG A 109 9.51 5.32 6.95
CA ARG A 109 9.59 5.91 8.30
C ARG A 109 8.50 5.39 9.22
N GLU A 110 7.35 5.06 8.64
CA GLU A 110 6.17 4.67 9.37
C GLU A 110 5.49 3.51 8.65
N PHE A 111 5.12 2.50 9.43
CA PHE A 111 4.45 1.30 8.96
C PHE A 111 3.32 0.96 9.93
N THR A 112 2.10 0.84 9.42
CA THR A 112 0.90 0.66 10.24
C THR A 112 0.04 -0.47 9.69
N ILE A 113 -0.40 -1.37 10.58
CA ILE A 113 -1.40 -2.41 10.27
C ILE A 113 -2.58 -2.21 11.23
N PRO A 114 -3.67 -1.54 10.83
CA PRO A 114 -4.83 -1.33 11.67
C PRO A 114 -5.62 -2.64 11.74
N ARG A 115 -5.41 -3.40 12.82
CA ARG A 115 -6.13 -4.64 13.20
C ARG A 115 -5.85 -5.84 12.30
N CYS A 116 -4.82 -6.60 12.61
CA CYS A 116 -4.69 -7.98 12.14
C CYS A 116 -5.69 -8.85 12.92
N TYR A 117 -6.73 -9.38 12.27
CA TYR A 117 -7.55 -10.42 12.90
C TYR A 117 -6.69 -11.68 12.95
N THR A 118 -6.08 -11.96 14.10
CA THR A 118 -5.36 -13.22 14.33
C THR A 118 -6.39 -14.34 14.35
N TRP A 119 -6.52 -15.07 13.24
CA TRP A 119 -7.27 -16.33 13.19
C TRP A 119 -6.48 -17.37 13.98
N ASP A 120 -6.75 -17.56 15.29
CA ASP A 120 -6.42 -18.68 16.22
C ASP A 120 -5.14 -19.53 16.05
N TYR A 121 -4.24 -19.14 15.17
CA TYR A 121 -2.87 -19.56 15.06
C TYR A 121 -2.10 -18.41 15.65
N GLU A 122 -1.44 -18.72 16.75
CA GLU A 122 -0.42 -17.90 17.38
C GLU A 122 0.68 -17.65 16.34
N ILE A 123 0.47 -16.66 15.46
CA ILE A 123 1.55 -16.05 14.72
C ILE A 123 2.29 -15.24 15.79
N SER A 124 3.17 -15.94 16.50
CA SER A 124 4.32 -15.33 17.15
C SER A 124 5.12 -14.67 16.04
N ILE A 125 4.68 -13.48 15.65
CA ILE A 125 5.52 -12.57 14.89
C ILE A 125 6.59 -12.19 15.89
N ASP A 126 7.79 -12.72 15.70
CA ASP A 126 8.96 -12.26 16.41
C ASP A 126 9.30 -10.85 15.89
N TRP A 127 8.52 -9.89 16.38
CA TRP A 127 8.60 -8.46 16.09
C TRP A 127 9.96 -7.88 16.47
N PHE A 128 10.79 -8.62 17.20
CA PHE A 128 12.14 -8.23 17.61
C PHE A 128 13.11 -8.13 16.41
N TRP A 129 12.89 -8.86 15.30
CA TRP A 129 13.72 -8.73 14.08
C TRP A 129 13.27 -7.55 13.18
N ILE A 130 11.95 -7.43 12.93
CA ILE A 130 11.39 -6.36 12.07
C ILE A 130 11.56 -4.98 12.71
N ALA A 131 11.42 -4.88 14.05
CA ALA A 131 11.58 -3.64 14.80
C ALA A 131 13.03 -3.28 15.14
N THR A 132 14.00 -4.18 14.99
CA THR A 132 15.43 -3.81 15.12
C THR A 132 15.94 -3.16 13.82
N GLU A 133 15.43 -3.57 12.66
CA GLU A 133 15.73 -2.95 11.35
C GLU A 133 15.06 -1.59 11.14
N LEU A 134 13.80 -1.43 11.56
CA LEU A 134 13.18 -0.09 11.68
C LEU A 134 13.95 0.83 12.67
N ARG A 135 14.86 0.28 13.47
CA ARG A 135 15.63 0.93 14.54
C ARG A 135 17.14 0.96 14.26
N THR A 136 17.54 1.20 13.02
CA THR A 136 18.53 2.27 12.80
C THR A 136 17.86 3.64 12.64
N GLY A 137 16.53 3.71 12.84
CA GLY A 137 16.06 4.48 13.99
C GLY A 137 14.59 4.93 13.99
N ARG A 138 13.80 4.27 14.86
CA ARG A 138 12.58 4.77 15.54
C ARG A 138 11.24 4.49 14.84
N LEU A 139 10.77 3.26 14.92
CA LEU A 139 9.33 3.03 15.14
C LEU A 139 8.92 3.83 16.39
N ARG A 140 8.02 4.82 16.21
CA ARG A 140 7.37 5.53 17.33
C ARG A 140 5.89 5.14 17.32
N ASP A 141 5.44 4.76 18.52
CA ASP A 141 4.04 4.64 18.92
C ASP A 141 3.29 3.40 18.43
N ILE A 142 3.52 2.28 19.12
CA ILE A 142 2.52 1.23 19.28
C ILE A 142 2.23 1.12 20.79
N PRO A 143 1.01 1.42 21.27
CA PRO A 143 0.64 1.18 22.66
C PRO A 143 0.32 -0.32 22.86
N PRO A 144 0.64 -0.91 24.02
CA PRO A 144 0.31 -2.31 24.33
C PRO A 144 -1.19 -2.48 24.67
N PRO A 145 -1.71 -3.73 24.66
CA PRO A 145 -3.13 -4.04 24.92
C PRO A 145 -3.63 -3.63 26.30
#